data_AF-A0A7S0YFD4-F1
#
_entry.id   AF-A0A7S0YFD4-F1
#
_cell.length_a   1.000
_cell.length_b   1.000
_cell.length_c   1.000
_cell.angle_alpha   90.00
_cell.angle_beta   90.00
_cell.angle_gamma   90.00
#
_symmetry.space_group_name_H-M   'P 1'
#
loop_
_entity.id
_entity.type
_entity.pdbx_description
1 polymer ?
#
loop_
_entity_poly.entity_id
_entity_poly.type
_entity_poly.pdbx_seq_one_letter_code
_entity_poly.pdbx_strand_id
1 'polypeptide(L)'
;QSLSLWREITTEMFKLWYLGESDMLRASNRYRLCDTGQGLNRVQSAPLLGRAMHEILARVQNKIGSWVGSSVVHLGDHNVPNALMFIDKYTQVPRILNPIVAVLDEIPKICRKDEHVARYIDSTFGGVEACQRLIVTDFCRHAFDGSGADNFFDAGSCIDGRLTSAWNWCSVVEKKSFYPVFKLCGFVGFDGDFRG
;
A
#
# COMPACT_ATOMS: atom_id res chain seq x y z
N GLN A 1 -2.09 11.02 -6.11
CA GLN A 1 -2.57 9.93 -6.99
C GLN A 1 -2.75 8.59 -6.27
N SER A 2 -1.70 7.94 -5.74
CA SER A 2 -1.80 6.59 -5.14
C SER A 2 -2.75 6.54 -3.95
N LEU A 3 -2.61 7.44 -2.98
CA LEU A 3 -3.50 7.52 -1.82
C LEU A 3 -4.97 7.81 -2.22
N SER A 4 -5.18 8.60 -3.29
CA SER A 4 -6.53 8.87 -3.81
C SER A 4 -7.14 7.61 -4.43
N LEU A 5 -6.36 6.84 -5.18
CA LEU A 5 -6.80 5.57 -5.75
C LEU A 5 -7.12 4.56 -4.65
N TRP A 6 -6.21 4.37 -3.70
CA TRP A 6 -6.42 3.47 -2.57
C TRP A 6 -7.65 3.83 -1.74
N ARG A 7 -7.93 5.13 -1.54
CA ARG A 7 -9.16 5.57 -0.89
C ARG A 7 -10.40 5.06 -1.61
N GLU A 8 -10.47 5.22 -2.92
CA GLU A 8 -11.65 4.79 -3.71
C GLU A 8 -11.77 3.27 -3.76
N ILE A 9 -10.65 2.54 -3.88
CA ILE A 9 -10.64 1.06 -3.82
C ILE A 9 -11.17 0.58 -2.47
N THR A 10 -10.65 1.11 -1.37
CA THR A 10 -11.09 0.73 -0.02
C THR A 10 -12.55 1.09 0.22
N THR A 11 -13.02 2.22 -0.32
CA THR A 11 -14.44 2.63 -0.25
C THR A 11 -15.36 1.64 -0.98
N GLU A 12 -14.93 1.11 -2.12
CA GLU A 12 -15.69 0.11 -2.88
C GLU A 12 -15.35 -1.35 -2.51
N MET A 13 -14.56 -1.60 -1.46
CA MET A 13 -14.01 -2.94 -1.18
C MET A 13 -15.07 -4.03 -1.08
N PHE A 14 -16.21 -3.76 -0.43
CA PHE A 14 -17.31 -4.73 -0.35
C PHE A 14 -17.89 -5.11 -1.71
N LYS A 15 -18.05 -4.13 -2.62
CA LYS A 15 -18.50 -4.37 -3.99
C LYS A 15 -17.45 -5.15 -4.77
N LEU A 16 -16.18 -4.77 -4.67
CA LEU A 16 -15.07 -5.47 -5.33
C LEU A 16 -14.97 -6.92 -4.86
N TRP A 17 -15.11 -7.17 -3.56
CA TRP A 17 -15.16 -8.51 -2.98
C TRP A 17 -16.27 -9.36 -3.61
N TYR A 18 -17.52 -8.84 -3.61
CA TYR A 18 -18.66 -9.53 -4.19
C TYR A 18 -18.47 -9.86 -5.69
N LEU A 19 -17.92 -8.93 -6.47
CA LEU A 19 -17.62 -9.15 -7.88
C LEU A 19 -16.51 -10.18 -8.08
N GLY A 20 -15.50 -10.16 -7.20
CA GLY A 20 -14.42 -11.14 -7.18
C GLY A 20 -14.93 -12.55 -6.91
N GLU A 21 -15.80 -12.73 -5.92
CA GLU A 21 -16.46 -14.01 -5.64
C GLU A 21 -17.34 -14.46 -6.82
N SER A 22 -18.12 -13.52 -7.40
CA SER A 22 -18.94 -13.80 -8.57
C SER A 22 -18.13 -14.30 -9.75
N ASP A 23 -16.94 -13.73 -9.97
CA ASP A 23 -16.00 -14.21 -11.00
C ASP A 23 -15.45 -15.60 -10.64
N MET A 24 -14.96 -15.81 -9.41
CA MET A 24 -14.32 -17.05 -9.00
C MET A 24 -15.27 -18.26 -8.98
N LEU A 25 -16.53 -18.05 -8.58
CA LEU A 25 -17.53 -19.10 -8.41
C LEU A 25 -18.34 -19.37 -9.69
N ARG A 26 -18.15 -18.58 -10.75
CA ARG A 26 -18.87 -18.78 -12.01
C ARG A 26 -18.47 -20.10 -12.66
N ALA A 27 -19.43 -20.99 -12.87
CA ALA A 27 -19.20 -22.34 -13.43
C ALA A 27 -18.47 -22.34 -14.79
N SER A 28 -18.67 -21.29 -15.61
CA SER A 28 -18.00 -21.12 -16.91
C SER A 28 -16.58 -20.52 -16.81
N ASN A 29 -16.15 -20.07 -15.64
CA ASN A 29 -14.85 -19.44 -15.43
C ASN A 29 -13.89 -20.39 -14.71
N ARG A 30 -13.25 -21.29 -15.46
CA ARG A 30 -12.28 -22.23 -14.88
C ARG A 30 -10.91 -21.58 -14.69
N TYR A 31 -10.23 -21.94 -13.61
CA TYR A 31 -8.82 -21.59 -13.44
C TYR A 31 -7.93 -22.54 -14.26
N ARG A 32 -6.71 -22.09 -14.56
CA ARG A 32 -5.61 -22.92 -15.03
C ARG A 32 -4.51 -22.93 -13.96
N LEU A 33 -3.93 -24.10 -13.72
CA LEU A 33 -2.78 -24.21 -12.85
C LEU A 33 -1.54 -23.83 -13.67
N CYS A 34 -0.88 -22.73 -13.32
CA CYS A 34 0.23 -22.18 -14.08
C CYS A 34 1.39 -21.81 -13.15
N ASP A 35 2.61 -22.09 -13.60
CA ASP A 35 3.79 -21.47 -12.98
C ASP A 35 3.82 -20.00 -13.41
N THR A 36 3.92 -19.12 -12.43
CA THR A 36 3.86 -17.66 -12.62
C THR A 36 5.22 -17.00 -12.46
N GLY A 37 6.29 -17.78 -12.23
CA GLY A 37 7.59 -17.26 -11.80
C GLY A 37 7.64 -16.95 -10.29
N GLN A 38 6.47 -16.83 -9.64
CA GLN A 38 6.32 -16.72 -8.18
C GLN A 38 5.84 -18.05 -7.55
N GLY A 39 5.97 -19.15 -8.30
CA GLY A 39 5.44 -20.46 -7.95
C GLY A 39 4.15 -20.82 -8.69
N LEU A 40 3.62 -21.99 -8.33
CA LEU A 40 2.45 -22.59 -8.99
C LEU A 40 1.15 -22.00 -8.45
N ASN A 41 0.42 -21.28 -9.31
CA ASN A 41 -0.79 -20.55 -8.94
C ASN A 41 -2.02 -21.00 -9.75
N ARG A 42 -3.20 -20.89 -9.13
CA ARG A 42 -4.49 -20.99 -9.84
C ARG A 42 -4.76 -19.65 -10.51
N VAL A 43 -4.47 -19.57 -11.80
CA VAL A 43 -4.70 -18.39 -12.62
C VAL A 43 -6.14 -18.42 -13.16
N GLN A 44 -6.94 -17.42 -12.80
CA GLN A 44 -8.36 -17.34 -13.14
C GLN A 44 -8.73 -15.92 -13.54
N SER A 45 -9.45 -15.78 -14.66
CA SER A 45 -9.92 -14.46 -15.10
C SER A 45 -10.89 -13.86 -14.08
N ALA A 46 -10.86 -12.53 -13.89
CA ALA A 46 -11.85 -11.84 -13.06
C ALA A 46 -12.41 -10.60 -13.80
N PRO A 47 -13.22 -10.82 -14.86
CA PRO A 47 -13.70 -9.74 -15.72
C PRO A 47 -14.68 -8.76 -15.02
N LEU A 48 -15.48 -9.21 -14.06
CA LEU A 48 -16.39 -8.31 -13.32
C LEU A 48 -15.59 -7.38 -12.42
N LEU A 49 -14.68 -7.95 -11.64
CA LEU A 49 -13.77 -7.21 -10.78
C LEU A 49 -12.88 -6.27 -11.60
N GLY A 50 -12.33 -6.76 -12.71
CA GLY A 50 -11.48 -5.98 -13.61
C GLY A 50 -12.19 -4.75 -14.16
N ARG A 51 -13.45 -4.88 -14.61
CA ARG A 51 -14.24 -3.72 -15.06
C ARG A 51 -14.47 -2.70 -13.96
N ALA A 52 -14.88 -3.14 -12.77
CA ALA A 52 -15.09 -2.23 -11.63
C ALA A 52 -13.81 -1.47 -11.24
N MET A 53 -12.65 -2.14 -11.31
CA MET A 53 -11.36 -1.50 -11.05
C MET A 53 -10.98 -0.45 -12.09
N HIS A 54 -11.27 -0.69 -13.37
CA HIS A 54 -11.05 0.31 -14.42
C HIS A 54 -11.99 1.52 -14.25
N GLU A 55 -13.23 1.31 -13.80
CA GLU A 55 -14.15 2.40 -13.47
C GLU A 55 -13.64 3.26 -12.32
N ILE A 56 -13.13 2.63 -11.24
CA ILE A 56 -12.51 3.34 -10.12
C ILE A 56 -11.31 4.16 -10.61
N LEU A 57 -10.42 3.55 -11.39
CA LEU A 57 -9.23 4.21 -11.92
C LEU A 57 -9.58 5.42 -12.78
N ALA A 58 -10.54 5.28 -13.70
CA ALA A 58 -10.98 6.38 -14.56
C ALA A 58 -11.56 7.56 -13.75
N ARG A 59 -12.38 7.28 -12.73
CA ARG A 59 -12.90 8.33 -11.83
C ARG A 59 -11.79 9.05 -11.08
N VAL A 60 -10.79 8.32 -10.59
CA VAL A 60 -9.65 8.90 -9.88
C VAL A 60 -8.82 9.77 -10.82
N GLN A 61 -8.50 9.28 -12.02
CA GLN A 61 -7.75 10.02 -13.04
C GLN A 61 -8.44 11.33 -13.41
N ASN A 62 -9.74 11.29 -13.68
CA ASN A 62 -10.53 12.49 -13.97
C ASN A 62 -10.52 13.50 -12.82
N LYS A 63 -10.50 13.03 -11.57
CA LYS A 63 -10.49 13.89 -10.38
C LYS A 63 -9.14 14.56 -10.13
N ILE A 64 -8.02 13.87 -10.38
CA ILE A 64 -6.68 14.38 -10.06
C ILE A 64 -6.03 15.17 -11.21
N GLY A 65 -6.60 15.10 -12.41
CA GLY A 65 -6.16 15.85 -13.60
C GLY A 65 -4.95 15.23 -14.32
N SER A 66 -3.85 14.97 -13.60
CA SER A 66 -2.64 14.36 -14.17
C SER A 66 -2.33 13.00 -13.54
N TRP A 67 -2.00 12.01 -14.37
CA TRP A 67 -1.57 10.67 -13.95
C TRP A 67 -0.11 10.41 -14.32
N VAL A 68 0.70 9.97 -13.36
CA VAL A 68 2.10 9.61 -13.57
C VAL A 68 2.29 8.11 -13.30
N GLY A 69 2.96 7.41 -14.22
CA GLY A 69 3.20 5.98 -14.16
C GLY A 69 2.17 5.15 -14.94
N SER A 70 2.36 3.83 -14.97
CA SER A 70 1.46 2.90 -15.66
C SER A 70 0.06 2.87 -15.02
N SER A 71 -0.95 2.68 -15.88
CA SER A 71 -2.36 2.50 -15.49
C SER A 71 -2.80 1.04 -15.59
N VAL A 72 -1.86 0.11 -15.84
CA VAL A 72 -2.16 -1.31 -15.97
C VAL A 72 -2.68 -1.84 -14.64
N VAL A 73 -3.80 -2.57 -14.72
CA VAL A 73 -4.41 -3.34 -13.63
C VAL A 73 -4.16 -4.81 -13.93
N HIS A 74 -3.31 -5.46 -13.13
CA HIS A 74 -3.07 -6.89 -13.26
C HIS A 74 -4.19 -7.67 -12.58
N LEU A 75 -4.80 -8.61 -13.31
CA LEU A 75 -5.87 -9.43 -12.77
C LEU A 75 -6.13 -10.67 -13.63
N GLY A 76 -6.00 -11.85 -13.02
CA GLY A 76 -6.10 -13.12 -13.73
C GLY A 76 -4.90 -13.43 -14.60
N ASP A 77 -3.71 -12.94 -14.23
CA ASP A 77 -2.45 -13.09 -14.97
C ASP A 77 -1.32 -13.57 -14.03
N HIS A 78 -0.06 -13.49 -14.47
CA HIS A 78 1.07 -13.96 -13.68
C HIS A 78 1.41 -13.05 -12.48
N ASN A 79 1.01 -11.77 -12.51
CA ASN A 79 1.29 -10.79 -11.45
C ASN A 79 0.19 -10.76 -10.37
N VAL A 80 -1.06 -10.99 -10.78
CA VAL A 80 -2.22 -11.16 -9.90
C VAL A 80 -3.03 -12.35 -10.41
N PRO A 81 -2.76 -13.57 -9.91
CA PRO A 81 -3.34 -14.80 -10.45
C PRO A 81 -4.86 -14.88 -10.45
N ASN A 82 -5.53 -14.27 -9.49
CA ASN A 82 -6.98 -14.37 -9.34
C ASN A 82 -7.53 -13.22 -8.47
N ALA A 83 -8.86 -13.14 -8.40
CA ALA A 83 -9.56 -12.13 -7.61
C ALA A 83 -9.21 -12.17 -6.12
N LEU A 84 -8.96 -13.35 -5.53
CA LEU A 84 -8.59 -13.44 -4.12
C LEU A 84 -7.25 -12.74 -3.83
N MET A 85 -6.24 -12.99 -4.67
CA MET A 85 -4.93 -12.32 -4.56
C MET A 85 -5.06 -10.80 -4.74
N PHE A 86 -5.95 -10.36 -5.64
CA PHE A 86 -6.24 -8.94 -5.81
C PHE A 86 -6.80 -8.32 -4.53
N ILE A 87 -7.85 -8.93 -3.97
CA ILE A 87 -8.49 -8.43 -2.74
C ILE A 87 -7.49 -8.41 -1.58
N ASP A 88 -6.74 -9.50 -1.39
CA ASP A 88 -5.75 -9.60 -0.32
C ASP A 88 -4.74 -8.45 -0.38
N LYS A 89 -4.18 -8.15 -1.57
CA LYS A 89 -3.29 -7.00 -1.78
C LYS A 89 -3.88 -5.71 -1.22
N TYR A 90 -5.08 -5.32 -1.65
CA TYR A 90 -5.64 -4.03 -1.22
C TYR A 90 -6.14 -4.02 0.23
N THR A 91 -6.41 -5.17 0.83
CA THR A 91 -6.67 -5.25 2.29
C THR A 91 -5.42 -4.96 3.14
N GLN A 92 -4.21 -4.98 2.56
CA GLN A 92 -2.97 -4.60 3.25
C GLN A 92 -2.81 -3.08 3.40
N VAL A 93 -3.54 -2.25 2.63
CA VAL A 93 -3.36 -0.79 2.64
C VAL A 93 -3.51 -0.19 4.05
N PRO A 94 -4.54 -0.52 4.86
CA PRO A 94 -4.63 -0.02 6.23
C PRO A 94 -3.50 -0.51 7.13
N ARG A 95 -2.96 -1.72 6.92
CA ARG A 95 -1.84 -2.25 7.72
C ARG A 95 -0.55 -1.45 7.48
N ILE A 96 -0.36 -0.93 6.26
CA ILE A 96 0.75 -0.04 5.93
C ILE A 96 0.53 1.37 6.49
N LEU A 97 -0.66 1.96 6.25
CA LEU A 97 -0.90 3.38 6.53
C LEU A 97 -1.20 3.67 8.01
N ASN A 98 -1.95 2.80 8.70
CA ASN A 98 -2.39 3.08 10.07
C ASN A 98 -1.21 3.27 11.05
N PRO A 99 -0.15 2.43 11.04
CA PRO A 99 0.98 2.65 11.93
C PRO A 99 1.71 3.97 11.67
N ILE A 100 1.81 4.39 10.40
CA ILE A 100 2.43 5.67 10.03
C ILE A 100 1.59 6.83 10.57
N VAL A 101 0.27 6.81 10.37
CA VAL A 101 -0.63 7.83 10.89
C VAL A 101 -0.58 7.88 12.42
N ALA A 102 -0.58 6.72 13.10
CA ALA A 102 -0.47 6.64 14.54
C ALA A 102 0.84 7.29 15.06
N VAL A 103 1.97 7.04 14.39
CA VAL A 103 3.24 7.71 14.71
C VAL A 103 3.12 9.21 14.51
N LEU A 104 2.61 9.67 13.36
CA LEU A 104 2.46 11.11 13.08
C LEU A 104 1.60 11.81 14.14
N ASP A 105 0.50 11.20 14.56
CA ASP A 105 -0.39 11.74 15.59
C ASP A 105 0.24 11.72 16.99
N GLU A 106 1.14 10.77 17.27
CA GLU A 106 1.74 10.59 18.60
C GLU A 106 2.96 11.50 18.84
N ILE A 107 3.73 11.86 17.81
CA ILE A 107 4.89 12.78 17.91
C ILE A 107 4.57 14.04 18.75
N PRO A 108 3.53 14.84 18.45
CA PRO A 108 3.23 16.03 19.25
C PRO A 108 2.84 15.69 20.70
N LYS A 109 2.23 14.52 20.95
CA LYS A 109 1.81 14.13 22.30
C LYS A 109 2.99 13.75 23.17
N ILE A 110 3.95 12.99 22.64
CA ILE A 110 5.16 12.62 23.40
C ILE A 110 6.06 13.83 23.67
N CYS A 111 6.16 14.78 22.73
CA CYS A 111 6.90 16.03 22.94
C CYS A 111 6.28 16.91 24.03
N ARG A 112 4.94 16.91 24.19
CA ARG A 112 4.27 17.64 25.27
C ARG A 112 4.43 16.97 26.64
N LYS A 113 4.63 15.65 26.66
CA LYS A 113 4.76 14.86 27.90
C LYS A 113 6.19 14.85 28.43
N ASP A 114 7.19 14.90 27.55
CA ASP A 114 8.60 14.77 27.92
C ASP A 114 9.46 15.83 27.20
N GLU A 115 10.05 16.73 27.99
CA GLU A 115 10.92 17.81 27.51
C GLU A 115 12.24 17.29 26.91
N HIS A 116 12.74 16.13 27.35
CA HIS A 116 13.93 15.52 26.75
C HIS A 116 13.63 15.01 25.34
N VAL A 117 12.45 14.40 25.14
CA VAL A 117 11.97 14.00 23.81
C VAL A 117 11.76 15.23 22.93
N ALA A 118 11.14 16.29 23.45
CA ALA A 118 10.97 17.54 22.71
C ALA A 118 12.31 18.12 22.23
N ARG A 119 13.31 18.20 23.11
CA ARG A 119 14.66 18.67 22.76
C ARG A 119 15.35 17.77 21.75
N TYR A 120 15.20 16.45 21.86
CA TYR A 120 15.72 15.52 20.86
C TYR A 120 15.10 15.77 19.48
N ILE A 121 13.77 15.91 19.40
CA ILE A 121 13.08 16.16 18.14
C ILE A 121 13.47 17.51 17.53
N ASP A 122 13.59 18.54 18.37
CA ASP A 122 13.99 19.88 17.92
C ASP A 122 15.43 19.89 17.38
N SER A 123 16.39 19.40 18.17
CA SER A 123 17.82 19.36 17.78
C SER A 123 18.11 18.45 16.59
N THR A 124 17.34 17.37 16.40
CA THR A 124 17.59 16.38 15.35
C THR A 124 16.85 16.70 14.05
N PHE A 125 15.60 17.16 14.14
CA PHE A 125 14.71 17.30 13.00
C PHE A 125 14.26 18.74 12.73
N GLY A 126 14.54 19.69 13.62
CA GLY A 126 14.03 21.07 13.51
C GLY A 126 12.58 21.22 13.98
N GLY A 127 12.14 20.33 14.89
CA GLY A 127 10.83 20.40 15.53
C GLY A 127 9.81 19.38 15.02
N VAL A 128 8.64 19.36 15.67
CA VAL A 128 7.57 18.38 15.42
C VAL A 128 7.11 18.39 13.96
N GLU A 129 6.82 19.56 13.41
CA GLU A 129 6.30 19.68 12.05
C GLU A 129 7.35 19.26 11.01
N ALA A 130 8.63 19.56 11.25
CA ALA A 130 9.71 19.17 10.36
C ALA A 130 9.95 17.65 10.41
N CYS A 131 9.85 17.03 11.59
CA CYS A 131 9.90 15.58 11.75
C CYS A 131 8.74 14.87 11.02
N GLN A 132 7.50 15.34 11.22
CA GLN A 132 6.33 14.80 10.51
C GLN A 132 6.46 14.96 8.99
N ARG A 133 6.90 16.14 8.51
CA ARG A 133 7.15 16.39 7.08
C ARG A 133 8.24 15.49 6.52
N LEU A 134 9.30 15.23 7.27
CA LEU A 134 10.37 14.30 6.86
C LEU A 134 9.81 12.89 6.61
N ILE A 135 9.03 12.36 7.56
CA ILE A 135 8.41 11.03 7.44
C ILE A 135 7.48 10.95 6.24
N VAL A 136 6.55 11.91 6.11
CA VAL A 136 5.58 11.94 5.00
C VAL A 136 6.29 12.12 3.65
N THR A 137 7.33 12.95 3.60
CA THR A 137 8.10 13.18 2.37
C THR A 137 8.87 11.93 1.96
N ASP A 138 9.52 11.26 2.90
CA ASP A 138 10.25 10.00 2.61
C ASP A 138 9.28 8.91 2.15
N PHE A 139 8.15 8.73 2.84
CA PHE A 139 7.11 7.80 2.42
C PHE A 139 6.59 8.12 1.02
N CYS A 140 6.17 9.36 0.75
CA CYS A 140 5.63 9.73 -0.57
C CYS A 140 6.67 9.64 -1.70
N ARG A 141 7.97 9.79 -1.40
CA ARG A 141 9.05 9.68 -2.38
C ARG A 141 9.38 8.23 -2.73
N HIS A 142 9.24 7.30 -1.78
CA HIS A 142 9.78 5.94 -1.91
C HIS A 142 8.73 4.84 -1.86
N ALA A 143 7.56 5.06 -1.25
CA ALA A 143 6.51 4.06 -1.16
C ALA A 143 5.73 3.86 -2.46
N PHE A 144 6.01 4.64 -3.51
CA PHE A 144 5.30 4.58 -4.80
C PHE A 144 6.26 4.68 -6.01
N ASP A 145 7.54 4.37 -5.82
CA ASP A 145 8.59 4.75 -6.75
C ASP A 145 8.99 3.70 -7.79
N GLY A 146 8.50 2.47 -7.70
CA GLY A 146 9.06 1.38 -8.52
C GLY A 146 9.72 0.27 -7.72
N SER A 147 10.21 0.59 -6.52
CA SER A 147 11.09 -0.30 -5.75
C SER A 147 10.40 -1.60 -5.31
N GLY A 148 11.20 -2.65 -5.12
CA GLY A 148 10.74 -3.96 -4.65
C GLY A 148 10.24 -4.92 -5.73
N ALA A 149 10.45 -4.61 -7.01
CA ALA A 149 9.99 -5.43 -8.13
C ALA A 149 11.12 -5.81 -9.09
N ASP A 150 10.95 -6.96 -9.75
CA ASP A 150 12.04 -7.62 -10.47
C ASP A 150 12.35 -6.99 -11.84
N ASN A 151 11.39 -6.35 -12.51
CA ASN A 151 11.55 -5.78 -13.86
C ASN A 151 10.77 -4.46 -14.04
N PHE A 152 11.21 -3.52 -14.89
CA PHE A 152 10.54 -2.23 -15.13
C PHE A 152 9.03 -2.31 -15.51
N PHE A 153 8.60 -3.42 -16.13
CA PHE A 153 7.20 -3.67 -16.48
C PHE A 153 6.36 -4.17 -15.30
N ASP A 154 6.99 -4.85 -14.34
CA ASP A 154 6.41 -5.31 -13.07
C ASP A 154 6.70 -4.32 -11.91
N ALA A 155 7.61 -3.37 -12.15
CA ALA A 155 8.16 -2.45 -11.16
C ALA A 155 7.36 -1.17 -11.04
N GLY A 156 6.58 -1.15 -9.96
CA GLY A 156 6.03 -0.02 -9.18
C GLY A 156 5.39 1.17 -9.88
N SER A 157 5.33 1.21 -11.20
CA SER A 157 4.59 2.22 -11.94
C SER A 157 3.14 1.80 -12.16
N CYS A 158 2.87 0.49 -12.30
CA CYS A 158 1.52 -0.06 -12.44
C CYS A 158 0.74 0.06 -11.12
N ILE A 159 -0.58 -0.10 -11.20
CA ILE A 159 -1.46 0.10 -10.06
C ILE A 159 -1.08 -0.81 -8.89
N ASP A 160 -0.76 -2.07 -9.20
CA ASP A 160 -0.40 -3.09 -8.23
C ASP A 160 1.04 -2.92 -7.71
N GLY A 161 1.96 -2.47 -8.56
CA GLY A 161 3.36 -2.26 -8.19
C GLY A 161 3.54 -1.17 -7.11
N ARG A 162 2.63 -0.18 -7.05
CA ARG A 162 2.67 0.86 -6.00
C ARG A 162 2.55 0.25 -4.60
N LEU A 163 1.77 -0.81 -4.46
CA LEU A 163 1.65 -1.50 -3.18
C LEU A 163 2.91 -2.29 -2.87
N THR A 164 3.56 -2.89 -3.87
CA THR A 164 4.87 -3.54 -3.72
C THR A 164 5.94 -2.56 -3.22
N SER A 165 6.02 -1.35 -3.79
CA SER A 165 6.95 -0.32 -3.32
C SER A 165 6.64 0.14 -1.90
N ALA A 166 5.37 0.22 -1.52
CA ALA A 166 4.99 0.56 -0.15
C ALA A 166 5.40 -0.53 0.85
N TRP A 167 5.25 -1.81 0.47
CA TRP A 167 5.79 -2.93 1.25
C TRP A 167 7.31 -2.89 1.36
N ASN A 168 8.01 -2.57 0.27
CA ASN A 168 9.46 -2.41 0.29
C ASN A 168 9.89 -1.24 1.19
N TRP A 169 9.14 -0.13 1.22
CA TRP A 169 9.40 0.95 2.16
C TRP A 169 9.27 0.48 3.62
N CYS A 170 8.24 -0.33 3.90
CA CYS A 170 8.03 -0.89 5.23
C CYS A 170 9.19 -1.82 5.66
N SER A 171 9.75 -2.60 4.73
CA SER A 171 10.83 -3.55 5.01
C SER A 171 12.21 -2.92 5.24
N VAL A 172 12.35 -1.61 4.99
CA VAL A 172 13.60 -0.86 5.18
C VAL A 172 13.42 0.35 6.11
N VAL A 173 12.26 0.49 6.75
CA VAL A 173 11.96 1.64 7.62
C VAL A 173 12.94 1.75 8.78
N GLU A 174 13.46 0.61 9.25
CA GLU A 174 14.43 0.52 10.35
C GLU A 174 15.78 1.17 10.02
N LYS A 175 16.08 1.35 8.73
CA LYS A 175 17.30 2.01 8.24
C LYS A 175 17.14 3.52 8.11
N LYS A 176 15.94 4.06 8.30
CA LYS A 176 15.65 5.48 8.14
C LYS A 176 16.07 6.27 9.38
N SER A 177 16.59 7.48 9.19
CA SER A 177 17.07 8.34 10.29
C SER A 177 15.99 8.69 11.31
N PHE A 178 14.72 8.69 10.91
CA PHE A 178 13.57 8.93 11.78
C PHE A 178 13.02 7.67 12.45
N TYR A 179 13.60 6.49 12.24
CA TYR A 179 13.12 5.25 12.87
C TYR A 179 13.12 5.27 14.41
N PRO A 180 14.07 5.92 15.12
CA PRO A 180 13.98 6.08 16.56
C PRO A 180 12.67 6.77 17.01
N VAL A 181 12.13 7.68 16.20
CA VAL A 181 10.85 8.35 16.45
C VAL A 181 9.69 7.37 16.39
N PHE A 182 9.71 6.40 15.47
CA PHE A 182 8.72 5.33 15.42
C PHE A 182 8.72 4.56 16.74
N LYS A 183 9.90 4.18 17.25
CA LYS A 183 10.03 3.47 18.53
C LYS A 183 9.51 4.30 19.72
N LEU A 184 9.84 5.59 19.78
CA LEU A 184 9.35 6.50 20.81
C LEU A 184 7.83 6.67 20.80
N CYS A 185 7.21 6.58 19.62
CA CYS A 185 5.76 6.64 19.44
C CYS A 185 5.06 5.28 19.68
N GLY A 186 5.76 4.26 20.18
CA GLY A 186 5.20 2.95 20.48
C GLY A 186 5.00 2.04 19.26
N PHE A 187 5.69 2.30 18.15
CA PHE A 187 5.63 1.42 16.98
C PHE A 187 6.22 0.04 17.27
N VAL A 188 5.41 -1.00 17.07
CA VAL A 188 5.78 -2.42 17.27
C VAL A 188 6.01 -3.18 15.96
N GLY A 189 5.57 -2.64 14.82
CA GLY A 189 5.64 -3.28 13.51
C GLY A 189 4.39 -2.98 12.67
N PHE A 190 4.42 -3.37 11.40
CA PHE A 190 3.27 -3.23 10.49
C PHE A 190 2.25 -4.38 10.60
N ASP A 191 2.68 -5.53 11.12
CA ASP A 191 1.81 -6.69 11.37
C ASP A 191 1.10 -6.63 12.74
N GLY A 192 1.38 -5.59 13.53
CA GLY A 192 0.87 -5.45 14.90
C GLY A 192 1.62 -6.30 15.92
N ASP A 193 1.09 -6.33 17.14
CA ASP A 193 1.62 -7.14 18.25
C ASP A 193 0.94 -8.52 18.19
N PHE A 194 1.70 -9.59 17.91
CA PHE A 194 1.20 -10.96 18.08
C PHE A 194 1.08 -11.23 19.57
N ARG A 195 -0.07 -10.87 20.16
CA ARG A 195 -0.44 -11.37 21.48
C ARG A 195 -0.87 -12.83 21.33
N GLY A 196 0.12 -13.73 21.43
CA GLY A 196 -0.10 -15.16 21.67
C GLY A 196 -0.59 -15.44 23.08
#